data_AF-A0AAV7FGT4-F1
#
_entry.id   AF-A0AAV7FGT4-F1
#
_cell.length_a   1.000
_cell.length_b   1.000
_cell.length_c   1.000
_cell.angle_alpha   90.00
_cell.angle_beta   90.00
_cell.angle_gamma   90.00
#
_symmetry.space_group_name_H-M   'P 1'
#
loop_
_entity.id
_entity.type
_entity.pdbx_description
1 polymer ?
#
loop_
_entity_poly.entity_id
_entity_poly.type
_entity_poly.pdbx_seq_one_letter_code
_entity_poly.pdbx_strand_id
1 'polypeptide(L)'
;MGYQLDPPSPSRSPMTSYNTIPTNNTISKDGITTYSYTSVTTQNDWKAKEEKQHLCMMDDLPFIAEETGILQEWLTKNITTIFFKCTRWQVEETMDHLNCPFHYFCDSSYAGNFPPIIDLSVLATMLVSFLSAAAFTALAFKSNGESFGRRNLKRRYFLPSGPIMLPVMLLILANGQRINTMFPLSQLGPSILLLIHVSALSFENKTDQRSIRYAVLEASTVSGILHASLYLDSIILPYYTGLDAISRSIFSGECPSCVCRKEDLVVGGRLVTYRGCSKTTLFIITALCSRMLSRISGEERFTMVIKLLLEVVGWVSVAADSVYLMIFIPHENPIHKVMIYGGICILILFNVFRKIYSLYGWFSLRRKIDGKKYECLSGVEIL
;
A
#
# COMPACT_ATOMS: atom_id res chain seq x y z
N MET A 1 -8.84 18.05 23.53
CA MET A 1 -10.32 18.09 23.57
C MET A 1 -10.76 16.87 24.36
N GLY A 2 -11.29 17.09 25.56
CA GLY A 2 -11.71 16.02 26.47
C GLY A 2 -13.11 15.52 26.14
N TYR A 3 -13.37 14.26 26.43
CA TYR A 3 -14.73 13.72 26.45
C TYR A 3 -14.97 12.88 27.69
N GLN A 4 -16.15 13.14 28.23
CA GLN A 4 -16.81 12.65 29.44
C GLN A 4 -17.13 11.15 29.35
N LEU A 5 -16.95 10.45 30.48
CA LEU A 5 -17.47 9.10 30.73
C LEU A 5 -18.90 9.19 31.26
N ASP A 6 -19.78 8.30 30.80
CA ASP A 6 -21.04 7.94 31.48
C ASP A 6 -21.13 6.41 31.69
N PRO A 7 -21.86 5.93 32.72
CA PRO A 7 -21.66 4.63 33.37
C PRO A 7 -22.60 3.49 32.90
N PRO A 8 -22.43 2.22 33.37
CA PRO A 8 -22.95 1.02 32.71
C PRO A 8 -24.24 0.45 33.34
N SER A 9 -24.98 -0.37 32.58
CA SER A 9 -25.86 -1.46 33.05
C SER A 9 -26.50 -2.23 31.87
N PRO A 10 -27.14 -3.41 32.06
CA PRO A 10 -26.60 -4.63 32.65
C PRO A 10 -26.81 -5.87 31.75
N SER A 11 -26.23 -6.98 32.21
CA SER A 11 -26.15 -8.34 31.67
C SER A 11 -27.46 -8.99 31.16
N ARG A 12 -27.34 -9.74 30.06
CA ARG A 12 -28.27 -10.82 29.66
C ARG A 12 -27.51 -12.09 29.32
N SER A 13 -27.75 -13.14 30.10
CA SER A 13 -27.37 -14.52 29.83
C SER A 13 -28.22 -15.11 28.68
N PRO A 14 -27.70 -16.02 27.85
CA PRO A 14 -28.54 -16.87 27.01
C PRO A 14 -28.71 -18.26 27.63
N MET A 15 -29.98 -18.65 27.79
CA MET A 15 -30.44 -20.04 27.82
C MET A 15 -30.14 -20.69 26.46
N THR A 16 -29.56 -21.90 26.46
CA THR A 16 -29.46 -22.74 25.25
C THR A 16 -30.40 -23.93 25.40
N SER A 17 -31.45 -23.93 24.58
CA SER A 17 -32.41 -25.02 24.40
C SER A 17 -31.81 -26.13 23.52
N TYR A 18 -32.02 -27.38 23.93
CA TYR A 18 -31.69 -28.58 23.15
C TYR A 18 -32.60 -28.69 21.92
N ASN A 19 -32.00 -28.87 20.74
CA ASN A 19 -32.71 -29.29 19.52
C ASN A 19 -32.51 -30.80 19.33
N THR A 20 -33.61 -31.54 19.45
CA THR A 20 -33.74 -32.95 19.06
C THR A 20 -34.40 -33.00 17.68
N ILE A 21 -33.77 -33.66 16.70
CA ILE A 21 -34.37 -33.95 15.39
C ILE A 21 -34.90 -35.39 15.42
N PRO A 22 -36.16 -35.65 15.01
CA PRO A 22 -36.77 -36.97 15.04
C PRO A 22 -36.46 -37.77 13.78
N THR A 23 -36.33 -39.09 13.92
CA THR A 23 -36.51 -40.03 12.79
C THR A 23 -37.66 -40.95 13.11
N ASN A 24 -38.54 -41.08 12.12
CA ASN A 24 -39.83 -41.75 12.21
C ASN A 24 -39.79 -43.09 11.47
N ASN A 25 -40.78 -43.94 11.81
CA ASN A 25 -41.25 -45.18 11.17
C ASN A 25 -40.69 -46.45 11.85
N THR A 26 -41.48 -47.43 12.32
CA THR A 26 -42.87 -47.79 11.98
C THR A 26 -43.44 -48.79 13.02
N ILE A 27 -44.69 -48.52 13.45
CA ILE A 27 -45.85 -49.41 13.73
C ILE A 27 -45.65 -50.79 14.40
N SER A 28 -46.05 -50.81 15.68
CA SER A 28 -46.87 -51.77 16.48
C SER A 28 -47.23 -53.17 15.94
N LYS A 29 -47.03 -54.20 16.80
CA LYS A 29 -48.12 -55.07 17.34
C LYS A 29 -47.65 -55.95 18.51
N ASP A 30 -48.41 -55.86 19.60
CA ASP A 30 -48.72 -56.86 20.64
C ASP A 30 -47.61 -57.50 21.52
N GLY A 31 -47.73 -57.29 22.84
CA GLY A 31 -47.68 -58.40 23.82
C GLY A 31 -46.39 -58.65 24.64
N ILE A 32 -46.33 -58.05 25.83
CA ILE A 32 -45.79 -58.53 27.13
C ILE A 32 -44.50 -59.41 27.19
N THR A 33 -43.59 -58.97 28.07
CA THR A 33 -42.69 -59.73 28.99
C THR A 33 -41.36 -60.33 28.49
N THR A 34 -40.23 -59.86 29.03
CA THR A 34 -39.44 -60.43 30.16
C THR A 34 -37.95 -60.14 29.94
N TYR A 35 -37.26 -59.66 30.98
CA TYR A 35 -35.80 -59.60 31.01
C TYR A 35 -35.25 -60.97 31.44
N SER A 36 -34.44 -61.60 30.61
CA SER A 36 -33.66 -62.78 30.97
C SER A 36 -32.20 -62.59 30.55
N TYR A 37 -31.32 -62.61 31.54
CA TYR A 37 -29.88 -62.72 31.35
C TYR A 37 -29.54 -64.19 31.08
N THR A 38 -28.91 -64.47 29.95
CA THR A 38 -28.21 -65.73 29.72
C THR A 38 -26.83 -65.43 29.17
N SER A 39 -25.84 -65.58 30.06
CA SER A 39 -24.44 -65.75 29.74
C SER A 39 -24.25 -67.10 29.04
N VAL A 40 -23.81 -67.09 27.79
CA VAL A 40 -23.21 -68.28 27.15
C VAL A 40 -21.87 -67.86 26.56
N THR A 41 -20.84 -68.38 27.21
CA THR A 41 -19.44 -68.40 26.82
C THR A 41 -19.25 -69.26 25.56
N THR A 42 -18.71 -68.66 24.50
CA THR A 42 -17.86 -69.39 23.55
C THR A 42 -16.63 -68.55 23.25
N GLN A 43 -15.62 -68.86 24.04
CA GLN A 43 -14.20 -68.63 23.83
C GLN A 43 -13.78 -69.19 22.46
N ASN A 44 -12.90 -68.45 21.78
CA ASN A 44 -12.16 -68.78 20.54
C ASN A 44 -12.71 -68.23 19.21
N ASP A 45 -12.59 -66.90 18.97
CA ASP A 45 -12.28 -66.41 17.61
C ASP A 45 -11.70 -64.98 17.55
N TRP A 46 -10.80 -64.61 18.47
CA TRP A 46 -10.28 -63.23 18.58
C TRP A 46 -8.99 -62.95 17.80
N LYS A 47 -8.41 -63.93 17.11
CA LYS A 47 -7.11 -63.76 16.42
C LYS A 47 -7.16 -63.63 14.90
N ALA A 48 -8.32 -63.77 14.27
CA ALA A 48 -8.47 -63.63 12.81
C ALA A 48 -9.26 -62.37 12.38
N LYS A 49 -9.74 -61.56 13.33
CA LYS A 49 -10.53 -60.35 13.05
C LYS A 49 -9.74 -59.04 13.18
N GLU A 50 -8.64 -59.02 13.93
CA GLU A 50 -7.77 -57.83 14.06
C GLU A 50 -6.93 -57.57 12.79
N GLU A 51 -6.61 -58.59 12.00
CA GLU A 51 -5.78 -58.40 10.80
C GLU A 51 -6.59 -57.91 9.57
N LYS A 52 -7.93 -58.00 9.61
CA LYS A 52 -8.80 -57.46 8.56
C LYS A 52 -9.40 -56.09 8.87
N GLN A 53 -9.29 -55.61 10.10
CA GLN A 53 -9.68 -54.24 10.45
C GLN A 53 -8.55 -53.22 10.26
N HIS A 54 -7.29 -53.68 10.22
CA HIS A 54 -6.14 -52.83 9.91
C HIS A 54 -5.91 -52.56 8.42
N LEU A 55 -6.60 -53.28 7.52
CA LEU A 55 -6.38 -53.16 6.07
C LEU A 55 -7.47 -52.38 5.30
N CYS A 56 -8.48 -51.84 5.99
CA CYS A 56 -9.52 -50.99 5.38
C CYS A 56 -9.60 -49.60 6.01
N MET A 57 -8.55 -49.14 6.71
CA MET A 57 -8.48 -47.81 7.31
C MET A 57 -7.24 -47.03 6.84
N MET A 58 -6.81 -47.26 5.59
CA MET A 58 -5.71 -46.49 4.97
C MET A 58 -6.11 -45.79 3.66
N ASP A 59 -7.32 -45.99 3.14
CA ASP A 59 -7.79 -45.32 1.92
C ASP A 59 -8.60 -44.02 2.19
N ASP A 60 -9.01 -43.75 3.43
CA ASP A 60 -9.68 -42.49 3.82
C ASP A 60 -8.71 -41.41 4.36
N LEU A 61 -7.44 -41.76 4.58
CA LEU A 61 -6.42 -40.82 5.05
C LEU A 61 -6.05 -39.71 4.06
N PRO A 62 -5.96 -39.92 2.72
CA PRO A 62 -5.62 -38.83 1.82
C PRO A 62 -6.75 -37.80 1.68
N PHE A 63 -8.02 -38.23 1.77
CA PHE A 63 -9.18 -37.34 1.65
C PHE A 63 -9.38 -36.45 2.90
N ILE A 64 -9.21 -37.00 4.10
CA ILE A 64 -9.29 -36.23 5.35
C ILE A 64 -8.08 -35.30 5.51
N ALA A 65 -6.88 -35.70 5.08
CA ALA A 65 -5.70 -34.83 5.08
C ALA A 65 -5.85 -33.66 4.08
N GLU A 66 -6.47 -33.90 2.93
CA GLU A 66 -6.79 -32.87 1.95
C GLU A 66 -7.90 -31.92 2.45
N GLU A 67 -8.96 -32.45 3.07
CA GLU A 67 -10.06 -31.64 3.64
C GLU A 67 -9.62 -30.82 4.86
N THR A 68 -8.78 -31.38 5.73
CA THR A 68 -8.19 -30.64 6.87
C THR A 68 -7.14 -29.64 6.41
N GLY A 69 -6.37 -29.94 5.36
CA GLY A 69 -5.44 -29.00 4.74
C GLY A 69 -6.16 -27.80 4.13
N ILE A 70 -7.24 -28.03 3.38
CA ILE A 70 -8.08 -26.98 2.77
C ILE A 70 -8.77 -26.14 3.86
N LEU A 71 -9.28 -26.77 4.92
CA LEU A 71 -9.91 -26.07 6.03
C LEU A 71 -8.89 -25.18 6.78
N GLN A 72 -7.69 -25.69 7.02
CA GLN A 72 -6.60 -24.95 7.67
C GLN A 72 -6.14 -23.76 6.81
N GLU A 73 -6.00 -23.96 5.50
CA GLU A 73 -5.69 -22.89 4.55
C GLU A 73 -6.80 -21.82 4.52
N TRP A 74 -8.06 -22.25 4.49
CA TRP A 74 -9.21 -21.36 4.51
C TRP A 74 -9.30 -20.57 5.83
N LEU A 75 -9.08 -21.22 6.97
CA LEU A 75 -9.10 -20.58 8.29
C LEU A 75 -7.95 -19.56 8.41
N THR A 76 -6.75 -19.94 7.96
CA THR A 76 -5.57 -19.06 7.95
C THR A 76 -5.81 -17.86 7.03
N LYS A 77 -6.41 -18.07 5.85
CA LYS A 77 -6.79 -17.01 4.92
C LYS A 77 -7.85 -16.08 5.52
N ASN A 78 -8.83 -16.64 6.22
CA ASN A 78 -9.86 -15.83 6.87
C ASN A 78 -9.27 -14.98 8.01
N ILE A 79 -8.45 -15.58 8.87
CA ILE A 79 -7.74 -14.88 9.96
C ILE A 79 -6.84 -13.76 9.39
N THR A 80 -5.99 -14.06 8.41
CA THR A 80 -5.13 -13.04 7.79
C THR A 80 -5.94 -11.89 7.18
N THR A 81 -7.09 -12.17 6.57
CA THR A 81 -7.96 -11.09 6.06
C THR A 81 -8.54 -10.22 7.16
N ILE A 82 -8.90 -10.78 8.33
CA ILE A 82 -9.41 -10.02 9.47
C ILE A 82 -8.35 -9.03 9.97
N PHE A 83 -7.10 -9.48 10.09
CA PHE A 83 -5.99 -8.65 10.56
C PHE A 83 -5.64 -7.52 9.60
N PHE A 84 -5.60 -7.79 8.29
CA PHE A 84 -5.36 -6.75 7.28
C PHE A 84 -6.55 -5.81 7.09
N LYS A 85 -7.75 -6.21 7.51
CA LYS A 85 -8.96 -5.36 7.53
C LYS A 85 -9.12 -4.53 8.79
N CYS A 86 -8.35 -4.85 9.84
CA CYS A 86 -8.47 -4.20 11.12
C CYS A 86 -8.00 -2.75 11.06
N THR A 87 -8.88 -1.81 11.43
CA THR A 87 -8.55 -0.38 11.48
C THR A 87 -8.23 0.08 12.90
N ARG A 88 -8.76 -0.61 13.91
CA ARG A 88 -8.55 -0.27 15.32
C ARG A 88 -8.27 -1.52 16.15
N TRP A 89 -7.10 -1.50 16.80
CA TRP A 89 -6.70 -2.47 17.80
C TRP A 89 -7.02 -1.92 19.18
N GLN A 90 -7.64 -2.72 20.03
CA GLN A 90 -7.85 -2.40 21.44
C GLN A 90 -7.05 -3.37 22.32
N VAL A 91 -6.51 -2.84 23.42
CA VAL A 91 -5.86 -3.63 24.46
C VAL A 91 -6.95 -4.12 25.41
N GLU A 92 -6.93 -5.40 25.70
CA GLU A 92 -7.76 -6.02 26.73
C GLU A 92 -6.91 -6.28 27.98
N GLU A 93 -7.46 -6.00 29.16
CA GLU A 93 -6.78 -6.27 30.42
C GLU A 93 -6.78 -7.78 30.70
N THR A 94 -5.60 -8.38 30.77
CA THR A 94 -5.44 -9.82 31.07
C THR A 94 -4.98 -10.04 32.50
N MET A 95 -5.43 -11.13 33.13
CA MET A 95 -4.89 -11.58 34.42
C MET A 95 -3.49 -12.22 34.29
N ASP A 96 -3.14 -12.74 33.11
CA ASP A 96 -1.88 -13.47 32.86
C ASP A 96 -0.75 -12.57 32.33
N HIS A 97 -0.36 -11.57 33.12
CA HIS A 97 0.69 -10.59 32.76
C HIS A 97 2.07 -11.22 32.44
N LEU A 98 2.36 -12.43 32.92
CA LEU A 98 3.65 -13.10 32.71
C LEU A 98 3.80 -13.70 31.30
N ASN A 99 2.72 -14.26 30.76
CA ASN A 99 2.73 -14.94 29.46
C ASN A 99 2.16 -14.04 28.34
N CYS A 100 1.20 -13.20 28.68
CA CYS A 100 0.51 -12.30 27.75
C CYS A 100 0.37 -10.91 28.40
N PRO A 101 1.46 -10.12 28.52
CA PRO A 101 1.36 -8.80 29.13
C PRO A 101 0.49 -7.83 28.32
N PHE A 102 0.43 -8.02 27.00
CA PHE A 102 -0.46 -7.25 26.12
C PHE A 102 -1.34 -8.18 25.31
N HIS A 103 -2.63 -8.18 25.59
CA HIS A 103 -3.65 -8.83 24.78
C HIS A 103 -4.35 -7.82 23.90
N TYR A 104 -4.39 -8.08 22.61
CA TYR A 104 -5.06 -7.23 21.63
C TYR A 104 -6.13 -7.99 20.90
N PHE A 105 -7.24 -7.30 20.62
CA PHE A 105 -8.25 -7.76 19.68
C PHE A 105 -8.58 -6.66 18.67
N CYS A 106 -9.14 -7.06 17.53
CA CYS A 106 -9.62 -6.12 16.53
C CYS A 106 -11.02 -5.63 16.90
N ASP A 107 -11.15 -4.33 17.18
CA ASP A 107 -12.43 -3.70 17.56
C ASP A 107 -13.26 -3.33 16.34
N SER A 108 -12.62 -2.80 15.30
CA SER A 108 -13.30 -2.37 14.07
C SER A 108 -12.53 -2.72 12.81
N SER A 109 -13.27 -3.08 11.76
CA SER A 109 -12.76 -3.30 10.41
C SER A 109 -13.40 -2.34 9.41
N TYR A 110 -12.74 -2.08 8.29
CA TYR A 110 -13.32 -1.24 7.24
C TYR A 110 -14.43 -1.98 6.47
N ALA A 111 -15.37 -1.22 5.91
CA ALA A 111 -16.51 -1.73 5.16
C ALA A 111 -16.06 -2.63 3.99
N GLY A 112 -16.87 -3.63 3.64
CA GLY A 112 -16.53 -4.63 2.61
C GLY A 112 -15.90 -4.09 1.32
N ASN A 113 -15.14 -4.96 0.67
CA ASN A 113 -14.33 -4.63 -0.49
C ASN A 113 -15.22 -4.16 -1.67
N PHE A 114 -14.65 -3.32 -2.53
CA PHE A 114 -15.27 -2.95 -3.80
C PHE A 114 -15.32 -4.11 -4.79
N PRO A 115 -16.19 -4.07 -5.82
CA PRO A 115 -16.18 -5.09 -6.86
C PRO A 115 -14.85 -5.07 -7.65
N PRO A 116 -14.38 -6.22 -8.17
CA PRO A 116 -13.09 -6.35 -8.86
C PRO A 116 -12.89 -5.41 -10.05
N ILE A 117 -13.97 -4.92 -10.66
CA ILE A 117 -13.90 -3.95 -11.75
C ILE A 117 -13.24 -2.62 -11.32
N ILE A 118 -13.40 -2.22 -10.05
CA ILE A 118 -12.77 -1.03 -9.50
C ILE A 118 -11.27 -1.24 -9.38
N ASP A 119 -10.82 -2.38 -8.85
CA ASP A 119 -9.40 -2.73 -8.75
C ASP A 119 -8.73 -2.73 -10.14
N LEU A 120 -9.39 -3.31 -11.16
CA LEU A 120 -8.90 -3.30 -12.53
C LEU A 120 -8.80 -1.87 -13.11
N SER A 121 -9.78 -1.02 -12.82
CA SER A 121 -9.77 0.39 -13.25
C SER A 121 -8.62 1.18 -12.62
N VAL A 122 -8.28 0.88 -11.37
CA VAL A 122 -7.16 1.50 -10.63
C VAL A 122 -5.84 1.07 -11.25
N LEU A 123 -5.66 -0.22 -11.52
CA LEU A 123 -4.49 -0.74 -12.21
C LEU A 123 -4.31 -0.14 -13.59
N ALA A 124 -5.39 -0.07 -14.38
CA ALA A 124 -5.36 0.56 -15.70
C ALA A 124 -4.97 2.04 -15.60
N THR A 125 -5.53 2.77 -14.63
CA THR A 125 -5.20 4.17 -14.37
C THR A 125 -3.72 4.34 -14.01
N MET A 126 -3.18 3.44 -13.18
CA MET A 126 -1.76 3.44 -12.81
C MET A 126 -0.84 3.14 -13.99
N LEU A 127 -1.18 2.14 -14.80
CA LEU A 127 -0.44 1.78 -16.00
C LEU A 127 -0.43 2.94 -17.01
N VAL A 128 -1.59 3.53 -17.29
CA VAL A 128 -1.72 4.68 -18.18
C VAL A 128 -0.92 5.88 -17.65
N SER A 129 -0.93 6.11 -16.34
CA SER A 129 -0.17 7.19 -15.71
C SER A 129 1.34 6.99 -15.77
N PHE A 130 1.80 5.74 -15.61
CA PHE A 130 3.21 5.38 -15.78
C PHE A 130 3.64 5.54 -17.24
N LEU A 131 2.87 4.99 -18.18
CA LEU A 131 3.14 5.09 -19.61
C LEU A 131 3.11 6.54 -20.10
N SER A 132 2.18 7.36 -19.59
CA SER A 132 2.12 8.78 -19.95
C SER A 132 3.36 9.52 -19.46
N ALA A 133 3.78 9.30 -18.21
CA ALA A 133 5.00 9.87 -17.66
C ALA A 133 6.24 9.45 -18.46
N ALA A 134 6.38 8.15 -18.76
CA ALA A 134 7.49 7.62 -19.56
C ALA A 134 7.50 8.18 -20.99
N ALA A 135 6.36 8.19 -21.68
CA ALA A 135 6.24 8.72 -23.03
C ALA A 135 6.57 10.22 -23.09
N PHE A 136 6.14 10.99 -22.08
CA PHE A 136 6.48 12.42 -22.01
C PHE A 136 7.95 12.65 -21.71
N THR A 137 8.57 11.85 -20.84
CA THR A 137 10.02 11.91 -20.62
C THR A 137 10.77 11.57 -21.91
N ALA A 138 10.40 10.50 -22.63
CA ALA A 138 11.03 10.10 -23.88
C ALA A 138 10.87 11.15 -25.00
N LEU A 139 9.68 11.74 -25.14
CA LEU A 139 9.46 12.78 -26.14
C LEU A 139 10.21 14.08 -25.83
N ALA A 140 10.41 14.38 -24.55
CA ALA A 140 11.25 15.51 -24.15
C ALA A 140 12.74 15.27 -24.45
N PHE A 141 13.21 14.02 -24.48
CA PHE A 141 14.56 13.70 -24.97
C PHE A 141 14.70 13.93 -26.48
N LYS A 142 13.71 13.50 -27.28
CA LYS A 142 13.76 13.63 -28.74
C LYS A 142 13.78 15.07 -29.23
N SER A 143 13.13 16.00 -28.52
CA SER A 143 12.89 17.35 -29.03
C SER A 143 14.05 18.34 -28.85
N ASN A 144 15.24 17.90 -28.40
CA ASN A 144 16.49 18.68 -28.32
C ASN A 144 16.35 20.14 -27.80
N GLY A 145 15.40 20.40 -26.91
CA GLY A 145 15.18 21.71 -26.30
C GLY A 145 14.39 22.75 -27.12
N GLU A 146 13.93 22.46 -28.35
CA GLU A 146 13.09 23.39 -29.10
C GLU A 146 11.68 23.52 -28.52
N SER A 147 11.17 24.76 -28.57
CA SER A 147 9.95 25.25 -27.93
C SER A 147 8.69 24.44 -28.30
N PHE A 148 8.44 23.37 -27.55
CA PHE A 148 7.19 22.60 -27.54
C PHE A 148 6.06 23.30 -26.73
N GLY A 149 6.10 24.63 -26.59
CA GLY A 149 5.35 25.41 -25.61
C GLY A 149 3.82 25.26 -25.67
N ARG A 150 3.23 25.03 -26.85
CA ARG A 150 1.76 24.98 -27.01
C ARG A 150 1.15 23.57 -26.90
N ARG A 151 1.93 22.50 -27.18
CA ARG A 151 1.49 21.08 -27.02
C ARG A 151 1.67 20.56 -25.60
N ASN A 152 2.49 21.21 -24.76
CA ASN A 152 2.75 20.81 -23.38
C ASN A 152 1.56 21.02 -22.42
N LEU A 153 0.66 21.98 -22.70
CA LEU A 153 -0.49 22.28 -21.84
C LEU A 153 -1.51 21.14 -21.78
N LYS A 154 -1.95 20.60 -22.94
CA LYS A 154 -2.90 19.48 -22.98
C LYS A 154 -2.31 18.18 -22.40
N ARG A 155 -0.98 18.04 -22.38
CA ARG A 155 -0.27 16.87 -21.86
C ARG A 155 -0.23 16.81 -20.34
N ARG A 156 -0.07 17.95 -19.65
CA ARG A 156 0.04 17.99 -18.17
C ARG A 156 -1.21 17.51 -17.44
N TYR A 157 -2.38 17.63 -18.06
CA TYR A 157 -3.65 17.18 -17.47
C TYR A 157 -3.69 15.67 -17.18
N PHE A 158 -3.00 14.87 -18.00
CA PHE A 158 -2.97 13.41 -17.90
C PHE A 158 -1.79 12.87 -17.08
N LEU A 159 -0.90 13.74 -16.59
CA LEU A 159 0.17 13.32 -15.69
C LEU A 159 -0.38 13.09 -14.29
N PRO A 160 0.20 12.15 -13.52
CA PRO A 160 -0.25 11.83 -12.16
C PRO A 160 -0.34 13.05 -11.22
N SER A 161 0.57 14.02 -11.32
CA SER A 161 0.52 15.30 -10.58
C SER A 161 -0.29 16.40 -11.27
N GLY A 162 -0.94 16.09 -12.38
CA GLY A 162 -1.74 17.02 -13.18
C GLY A 162 -3.11 17.32 -12.56
N PRO A 163 -3.74 18.44 -12.93
CA PRO A 163 -4.99 18.89 -12.30
C PRO A 163 -6.19 17.97 -12.51
N ILE A 164 -6.16 17.05 -13.48
CA ILE A 164 -7.24 16.06 -13.69
C ILE A 164 -6.87 14.72 -13.05
N MET A 165 -5.67 14.21 -13.29
CA MET A 165 -5.29 12.90 -12.75
C MET A 165 -5.02 12.93 -11.24
N LEU A 166 -4.52 14.03 -10.68
CA LEU A 166 -4.23 14.12 -9.25
C LEU A 166 -5.49 13.93 -8.38
N PRO A 167 -6.63 14.60 -8.66
CA PRO A 167 -7.90 14.27 -7.99
C PRO A 167 -8.33 12.81 -8.13
N VAL A 168 -8.11 12.18 -9.29
CA VAL A 168 -8.41 10.76 -9.49
C VAL A 168 -7.52 9.89 -8.60
N MET A 169 -6.22 10.17 -8.54
CA MET A 169 -5.29 9.47 -7.65
C MET A 169 -5.66 9.66 -6.18
N LEU A 170 -6.11 10.86 -5.80
CA LEU A 170 -6.61 11.15 -4.46
C LEU A 170 -7.87 10.35 -4.13
N LEU A 171 -8.80 10.22 -5.09
CA LEU A 171 -10.01 9.43 -4.89
C LEU A 171 -9.70 7.94 -4.70
N ILE A 172 -8.73 7.43 -5.47
CA ILE A 172 -8.21 6.06 -5.35
C ILE A 172 -7.61 5.85 -3.95
N LEU A 173 -6.77 6.77 -3.48
CA LEU A 173 -6.15 6.68 -2.15
C LEU A 173 -7.16 6.87 -1.00
N ALA A 174 -8.10 7.80 -1.13
CA ALA A 174 -9.11 8.06 -0.11
C ALA A 174 -10.01 6.83 0.14
N ASN A 175 -10.27 6.05 -0.91
CA ASN A 175 -11.08 4.84 -0.84
C ASN A 175 -10.23 3.55 -0.80
N GLY A 176 -8.91 3.70 -0.65
CA GLY A 176 -7.95 2.64 -0.90
C GLY A 176 -8.06 1.45 0.03
N GLN A 177 -8.56 1.65 1.25
CA GLN A 177 -8.79 0.57 2.21
C GLN A 177 -9.74 -0.49 1.63
N ARG A 178 -10.73 -0.09 0.84
CA ARG A 178 -11.75 -1.00 0.26
C ARG A 178 -11.32 -1.64 -1.07
N ILE A 179 -10.21 -1.19 -1.66
CA ILE A 179 -9.65 -1.68 -2.92
C ILE A 179 -8.66 -2.80 -2.58
N ASN A 180 -9.21 -4.01 -2.43
CA ASN A 180 -8.48 -5.16 -1.87
C ASN A 180 -9.04 -6.51 -2.37
N THR A 181 -9.57 -6.58 -3.59
CA THR A 181 -10.14 -7.83 -4.15
C THR A 181 -9.18 -8.58 -5.06
N MET A 182 -8.53 -7.90 -5.99
CA MET A 182 -7.50 -8.48 -6.86
C MET A 182 -6.10 -8.06 -6.46
N PHE A 183 -5.94 -6.81 -6.02
CA PHE A 183 -4.64 -6.30 -5.61
C PHE A 183 -4.80 -5.38 -4.39
N PRO A 184 -4.14 -5.69 -3.25
CA PRO A 184 -4.18 -4.84 -2.07
C PRO A 184 -3.55 -3.47 -2.37
N LEU A 185 -4.36 -2.41 -2.33
CA LEU A 185 -3.82 -1.05 -2.49
C LEU A 185 -2.84 -0.67 -1.37
N SER A 186 -2.83 -1.38 -0.24
CA SER A 186 -1.82 -1.21 0.80
C SER A 186 -0.39 -1.51 0.32
N GLN A 187 -0.23 -2.42 -0.63
CA GLN A 187 1.06 -2.74 -1.23
C GLN A 187 1.41 -1.81 -2.41
N LEU A 188 0.41 -1.43 -3.21
CA LEU A 188 0.63 -0.57 -4.39
C LEU A 188 0.61 0.92 -4.09
N GLY A 189 -0.03 1.35 -3.00
CA GLY A 189 -0.18 2.76 -2.62
C GLY A 189 1.13 3.56 -2.62
N PRO A 190 2.25 3.03 -2.08
CA PRO A 190 3.55 3.72 -2.16
C PRO A 190 4.02 3.98 -3.59
N SER A 191 3.69 3.10 -4.55
CA SER A 191 4.03 3.30 -5.96
C SER A 191 3.23 4.44 -6.60
N ILE A 192 1.96 4.61 -6.19
CA ILE A 192 1.10 5.74 -6.60
C ILE A 192 1.74 7.06 -6.14
N LEU A 193 2.09 7.15 -4.86
CA LEU A 193 2.69 8.35 -4.28
C LEU A 193 4.04 8.67 -4.95
N LEU A 194 4.90 7.67 -5.16
CA LEU A 194 6.16 7.87 -5.89
C LEU A 194 5.92 8.37 -7.32
N LEU A 195 4.92 7.88 -8.03
CA LEU A 195 4.62 8.32 -9.39
C LEU A 195 4.12 9.77 -9.43
N ILE A 196 3.33 10.19 -8.43
CA ILE A 196 2.94 11.59 -8.22
C ILE A 196 4.18 12.45 -7.95
N HIS A 197 5.08 12.01 -7.06
CA HIS A 197 6.32 12.70 -6.73
C HIS A 197 7.22 12.91 -7.97
N VAL A 198 7.47 11.85 -8.74
CA VAL A 198 8.29 11.89 -9.96
C VAL A 198 7.68 12.81 -11.01
N SER A 199 6.36 12.73 -11.22
CA SER A 199 5.69 13.61 -12.17
C SER A 199 5.69 15.08 -11.74
N ALA A 200 5.57 15.37 -10.44
CA ALA A 200 5.68 16.74 -9.92
C ALA A 200 7.10 17.32 -10.08
N LEU A 201 8.15 16.54 -9.83
CA LEU A 201 9.53 16.99 -9.99
C LEU A 201 9.97 17.11 -11.46
N SER A 202 9.45 16.27 -12.35
CA SER A 202 9.86 16.23 -13.76
C SER A 202 9.27 17.35 -14.64
N PHE A 203 8.04 17.79 -14.33
CA PHE A 203 7.28 18.68 -15.21
C PHE A 203 7.07 20.05 -14.57
N GLU A 204 7.80 21.05 -15.07
CA GLU A 204 7.66 22.45 -14.70
C GLU A 204 6.70 23.16 -15.67
N ASN A 205 5.75 23.96 -15.16
CA ASN A 205 4.88 24.77 -16.03
C ASN A 205 5.68 25.92 -16.63
N LYS A 206 5.79 26.00 -17.97
CA LYS A 206 6.39 27.16 -18.65
C LYS A 206 5.35 28.20 -19.09
N THR A 207 4.27 28.36 -18.31
CA THR A 207 3.26 29.39 -18.56
C THR A 207 3.81 30.79 -18.26
N ASP A 208 3.20 31.81 -18.86
CA ASP A 208 3.58 33.23 -18.72
C ASP A 208 3.92 33.62 -17.26
N GLN A 209 5.04 34.36 -17.15
CA GLN A 209 5.89 34.58 -15.98
C GLN A 209 5.20 35.10 -14.70
N ARG A 210 3.93 35.52 -14.75
CA ARG A 210 3.21 36.12 -13.60
C ARG A 210 1.72 35.79 -13.52
N SER A 211 1.25 34.75 -14.19
CA SER A 211 -0.18 34.42 -14.12
C SER A 211 -0.56 33.85 -12.75
N ILE A 212 -1.54 34.45 -12.07
CA ILE A 212 -2.14 33.92 -10.81
C ILE A 212 -2.57 32.45 -10.97
N ARG A 213 -3.00 32.07 -12.17
CA ARG A 213 -3.37 30.70 -12.54
C ARG A 213 -2.23 29.70 -12.30
N TYR A 214 -0.98 30.08 -12.56
CA TYR A 214 0.17 29.23 -12.30
C TYR A 214 0.35 28.97 -10.80
N ALA A 215 0.28 30.03 -9.99
CA ALA A 215 0.42 29.92 -8.54
C ALA A 215 -0.69 29.05 -7.93
N VAL A 216 -1.94 29.21 -8.38
CA VAL A 216 -3.07 28.39 -7.93
C VAL A 216 -2.89 26.92 -8.31
N LEU A 217 -2.43 26.65 -9.54
CA LEU A 217 -2.19 25.27 -9.99
C LEU A 217 -1.06 24.60 -9.19
N GLU A 218 0.07 25.27 -8.97
CA GLU A 218 1.17 24.72 -8.15
C GLU A 218 0.79 24.59 -6.66
N ALA A 219 0.02 25.53 -6.11
CA ALA A 219 -0.50 25.40 -4.75
C ALA A 219 -1.44 24.18 -4.63
N SER A 220 -2.28 23.96 -5.66
CA SER A 220 -3.17 22.79 -5.72
C SER A 220 -2.40 21.48 -5.87
N THR A 221 -1.31 21.45 -6.64
CA THR A 221 -0.47 20.23 -6.71
C THR A 221 0.23 19.95 -5.38
N VAL A 222 0.75 20.97 -4.70
CA VAL A 222 1.34 20.84 -3.35
C VAL A 222 0.31 20.30 -2.35
N SER A 223 -0.88 20.90 -2.31
CA SER A 223 -1.98 20.45 -1.45
C SER A 223 -2.40 19.01 -1.78
N GLY A 224 -2.51 18.67 -3.06
CA GLY A 224 -2.85 17.32 -3.49
C GLY A 224 -1.78 16.29 -3.15
N ILE A 225 -0.49 16.62 -3.22
CA ILE A 225 0.58 15.73 -2.74
C ILE A 225 0.45 15.50 -1.24
N LEU A 226 0.17 16.54 -0.46
CA LEU A 226 -0.03 16.41 0.98
C LEU A 226 -1.24 15.53 1.30
N HIS A 227 -2.38 15.73 0.65
CA HIS A 227 -3.55 14.85 0.81
C HIS A 227 -3.25 13.41 0.39
N ALA A 228 -2.52 13.20 -0.71
CA ALA A 228 -2.12 11.86 -1.15
C ALA A 228 -1.27 11.17 -0.09
N SER A 229 -0.34 11.89 0.54
CA SER A 229 0.50 11.34 1.61
C SER A 229 -0.30 10.93 2.86
N LEU A 230 -1.26 11.75 3.28
CA LEU A 230 -2.13 11.46 4.42
C LEU A 230 -3.09 10.30 4.14
N TYR A 231 -3.67 10.24 2.95
CA TYR A 231 -4.51 9.11 2.56
C TYR A 231 -3.71 7.83 2.45
N LEU A 232 -2.49 7.89 1.91
CA LEU A 232 -1.62 6.72 1.89
C LEU A 232 -1.32 6.23 3.31
N ASP A 233 -1.00 7.12 4.23
CA ASP A 233 -0.78 6.76 5.64
C ASP A 233 -2.01 6.04 6.22
N SER A 234 -3.22 6.53 5.96
CA SER A 234 -4.45 5.86 6.41
C SER A 234 -4.64 4.44 5.86
N ILE A 235 -4.03 4.10 4.72
CA ILE A 235 -4.09 2.76 4.13
C ILE A 235 -2.96 1.87 4.67
N ILE A 236 -1.72 2.36 4.70
CA ILE A 236 -0.55 1.53 5.01
C ILE A 236 -0.37 1.28 6.51
N LEU A 237 -0.76 2.23 7.38
CA LEU A 237 -0.59 2.08 8.83
C LEU A 237 -1.36 0.87 9.37
N PRO A 238 -2.67 0.71 9.09
CA PRO A 238 -3.42 -0.46 9.52
C PRO A 238 -2.84 -1.76 8.94
N TYR A 239 -2.45 -1.74 7.66
CA TYR A 239 -1.87 -2.91 7.00
C TYR A 239 -0.57 -3.39 7.64
N TYR A 240 0.39 -2.49 7.89
CA TYR A 240 1.66 -2.84 8.53
C TYR A 240 1.48 -3.22 10.01
N THR A 241 0.50 -2.61 10.70
CA THR A 241 0.14 -3.03 12.06
C THR A 241 -0.39 -4.45 12.07
N GLY A 242 -1.31 -4.79 11.16
CA GLY A 242 -1.84 -6.15 11.00
C GLY A 242 -0.75 -7.16 10.62
N LEU A 243 0.20 -6.77 9.76
CA LEU A 243 1.34 -7.60 9.41
C LEU A 243 2.27 -7.86 10.62
N ASP A 244 2.58 -6.83 11.40
CA ASP A 244 3.39 -6.96 12.61
C ASP A 244 2.66 -7.79 13.66
N ALA A 245 1.34 -7.66 13.77
CA ALA A 245 0.51 -8.48 14.63
C ALA A 245 0.59 -9.96 14.23
N ILE A 246 0.31 -10.33 12.97
CA ILE A 246 0.34 -11.76 12.55
C ILE A 246 1.74 -12.37 12.73
N SER A 247 2.79 -11.62 12.40
CA SER A 247 4.15 -12.18 12.33
C SER A 247 4.86 -12.29 13.68
N ARG A 248 4.52 -11.46 14.66
CA ARG A 248 5.24 -11.36 15.94
C ARG A 248 4.38 -11.66 17.17
N SER A 249 3.11 -12.01 16.98
CA SER A 249 2.21 -12.34 18.09
C SER A 249 1.88 -13.83 18.15
N ILE A 250 1.38 -14.26 19.30
CA ILE A 250 0.87 -15.61 19.52
C ILE A 250 -0.65 -15.52 19.59
N PHE A 251 -1.36 -16.39 18.89
CA PHE A 251 -2.82 -16.43 18.93
C PHE A 251 -3.30 -16.95 20.30
N SER A 252 -4.19 -16.20 20.95
CA SER A 252 -4.74 -16.56 22.26
C SER A 252 -5.75 -17.72 22.17
N GLY A 253 -6.45 -17.84 21.03
CA GLY A 253 -7.49 -18.86 20.82
C GLY A 253 -8.85 -18.52 21.43
N GLU A 254 -8.92 -17.50 22.29
CA GLU A 254 -10.16 -16.97 22.88
C GLU A 254 -11.09 -16.32 21.83
N CYS A 255 -10.50 -15.69 20.82
CA CYS A 255 -11.23 -15.12 19.68
C CYS A 255 -10.39 -15.18 18.39
N PRO A 256 -11.01 -15.14 17.19
CA PRO A 256 -10.29 -15.30 15.93
C PRO A 256 -9.30 -14.17 15.61
N SER A 257 -9.44 -13.01 16.27
CA SER A 257 -8.53 -11.86 16.15
C SER A 257 -7.68 -11.61 17.40
N CYS A 258 -7.78 -12.46 18.42
CA CYS A 258 -7.16 -12.24 19.72
C CYS A 258 -5.70 -12.67 19.70
N VAL A 259 -4.82 -11.73 20.06
CA VAL A 259 -3.38 -11.94 20.02
C VAL A 259 -2.69 -11.48 21.29
N CYS A 260 -1.76 -12.32 21.73
CA CYS A 260 -0.89 -12.09 22.86
C CYS A 260 0.49 -11.63 22.39
N ARG A 261 1.01 -10.57 23.04
CA ARG A 261 2.35 -10.05 22.78
C ARG A 261 3.09 -9.74 24.07
N LYS A 262 4.41 -9.89 24.00
CA LYS A 262 5.37 -9.44 25.04
C LYS A 262 5.71 -7.96 24.94
N GLU A 263 5.55 -7.38 23.75
CA GLU A 263 5.83 -5.98 23.45
C GLU A 263 4.56 -5.30 22.95
N ASP A 264 4.49 -3.99 23.17
CA ASP A 264 3.40 -3.14 22.71
C ASP A 264 3.25 -3.17 21.18
N LEU A 265 1.99 -3.21 20.72
CA LEU A 265 1.66 -3.10 19.30
C LEU A 265 1.72 -1.64 18.88
N VAL A 266 2.72 -1.29 18.08
CA VAL A 266 2.93 0.08 17.59
C VAL A 266 2.19 0.29 16.27
N VAL A 267 1.50 1.42 16.14
CA VAL A 267 0.79 1.78 14.90
C VAL A 267 1.77 1.97 13.74
N GLY A 268 1.57 1.20 12.67
CA GLY A 268 2.47 1.10 11.51
C GLY A 268 3.47 -0.05 11.62
N GLY A 269 3.44 -0.83 12.71
CA GLY A 269 4.32 -1.97 12.93
C GLY A 269 5.79 -1.62 13.12
N ARG A 270 6.63 -2.62 13.41
CA ARG A 270 8.09 -2.48 13.50
C ARG A 270 8.82 -3.07 12.30
N LEU A 271 8.13 -3.86 11.46
CA LEU A 271 8.71 -4.50 10.28
C LEU A 271 9.01 -3.53 9.13
N VAL A 272 8.12 -2.57 8.88
CA VAL A 272 8.24 -1.62 7.77
C VAL A 272 8.05 -0.21 8.30
N THR A 273 9.05 0.65 8.15
CA THR A 273 9.04 2.01 8.71
C THR A 273 8.62 3.08 7.69
N TYR A 274 8.09 2.67 6.54
CA TYR A 274 7.64 3.59 5.50
C TYR A 274 6.38 4.35 5.91
N ARG A 275 6.38 5.66 5.65
CA ARG A 275 5.26 6.58 5.86
C ARG A 275 5.00 7.34 4.56
N GLY A 276 3.73 7.61 4.25
CA GLY A 276 3.35 8.50 3.17
C GLY A 276 3.78 9.93 3.46
N CYS A 277 3.52 10.44 4.67
CA CYS A 277 4.05 11.72 5.13
C CYS A 277 5.50 11.55 5.61
N SER A 278 6.44 11.52 4.65
CA SER A 278 7.86 11.33 4.91
C SER A 278 8.69 12.60 4.70
N LYS A 279 9.97 12.53 5.06
CA LYS A 279 10.96 13.57 4.76
C LYS A 279 11.02 13.86 3.25
N THR A 280 10.86 12.84 2.41
CA THR A 280 10.81 12.97 0.94
C THR A 280 9.66 13.85 0.50
N THR A 281 8.45 13.62 1.03
CA THR A 281 7.26 14.44 0.72
C THR A 281 7.50 15.90 1.08
N LEU A 282 8.11 16.18 2.23
CA LEU A 282 8.46 17.54 2.64
C LEU A 282 9.50 18.19 1.71
N PHE A 283 10.54 17.46 1.29
CA PHE A 283 11.54 17.98 0.34
C PHE A 283 10.91 18.32 -1.01
N ILE A 284 9.99 17.50 -1.50
CA ILE A 284 9.29 17.74 -2.76
C ILE A 284 8.39 18.97 -2.65
N ILE A 285 7.58 19.05 -1.59
CA ILE A 285 6.73 20.23 -1.34
C ILE A 285 7.59 21.49 -1.26
N THR A 286 8.72 21.44 -0.54
CA THR A 286 9.66 22.57 -0.43
C THR A 286 10.27 22.93 -1.79
N ALA A 287 10.61 21.95 -2.62
CA ALA A 287 11.10 22.17 -3.98
C ALA A 287 10.03 22.80 -4.90
N LEU A 288 8.76 22.42 -4.76
CA LEU A 288 7.65 23.01 -5.51
C LEU A 288 7.36 24.45 -5.05
N CYS A 289 7.33 24.67 -3.73
CA CYS A 289 7.17 26.00 -3.15
C CYS A 289 8.33 26.92 -3.55
N SER A 290 9.57 26.42 -3.60
CA SER A 290 10.71 27.20 -4.05
C SER A 290 10.58 27.59 -5.52
N ARG A 291 10.10 26.70 -6.41
CA ARG A 291 9.78 27.06 -7.82
C ARG A 291 8.79 28.21 -7.92
N MET A 292 7.77 28.21 -7.06
CA MET A 292 6.78 29.27 -7.02
C MET A 292 7.38 30.59 -6.52
N LEU A 293 8.13 30.55 -5.41
CA LEU A 293 8.79 31.73 -4.82
C LEU A 293 9.85 32.32 -5.74
N SER A 294 10.70 31.50 -6.37
CA SER A 294 11.73 31.97 -7.32
C SER A 294 11.15 32.76 -8.49
N ARG A 295 9.90 32.45 -8.88
CA ARG A 295 9.22 33.19 -9.96
C ARG A 295 8.58 34.48 -9.50
N ILE A 296 8.10 34.53 -8.26
CA ILE A 296 7.46 35.72 -7.69
C ILE A 296 8.52 36.76 -7.30
N SER A 297 9.58 36.32 -6.59
CA SER A 297 10.64 37.18 -6.06
C SER A 297 11.68 37.60 -7.10
N GLY A 298 11.66 37.02 -8.30
CA GLY A 298 12.69 37.24 -9.33
C GLY A 298 13.87 36.29 -9.20
N GLU A 299 14.54 36.05 -10.33
CA GLU A 299 15.65 35.10 -10.43
C GLU A 299 16.99 35.70 -9.98
N GLU A 300 17.19 35.76 -8.66
CA GLU A 300 18.52 36.04 -8.09
C GLU A 300 19.42 34.80 -8.10
N ARG A 301 20.75 34.99 -8.11
CA ARG A 301 21.72 33.88 -8.11
C ARG A 301 21.51 32.93 -6.93
N PHE A 302 21.28 33.46 -5.72
CA PHE A 302 21.04 32.64 -4.53
C PHE A 302 19.74 31.83 -4.65
N THR A 303 18.68 32.46 -5.13
CA THR A 303 17.37 31.82 -5.35
C THR A 303 17.46 30.69 -6.37
N MET A 304 18.25 30.85 -7.44
CA MET A 304 18.53 29.77 -8.40
C MET A 304 19.28 28.60 -7.77
N VAL A 305 20.29 28.86 -6.94
CA VAL A 305 21.07 27.82 -6.25
C VAL A 305 20.19 27.03 -5.28
N ILE A 306 19.38 27.71 -4.48
CA ILE A 306 18.45 27.07 -3.54
C ILE A 306 17.44 26.20 -4.28
N LYS A 307 16.85 26.71 -5.37
CA LYS A 307 15.95 25.92 -6.24
C LYS A 307 16.63 24.65 -6.74
N LEU A 308 17.85 24.75 -7.28
CA LEU A 308 18.59 23.61 -7.80
C LEU A 308 18.89 22.58 -6.71
N LEU A 309 19.36 23.03 -5.55
CA LEU A 309 19.67 22.14 -4.42
C LEU A 309 18.42 21.39 -3.95
N LEU A 310 17.29 22.08 -3.78
CA LEU A 310 16.03 21.46 -3.37
C LEU A 310 15.52 20.44 -4.40
N GLU A 311 15.68 20.73 -5.69
CA GLU A 311 15.33 19.75 -6.74
C GLU A 311 16.23 18.52 -6.70
N VAL A 312 17.55 18.69 -6.52
CA VAL A 312 18.50 17.57 -6.42
C VAL A 312 18.17 16.72 -5.21
N VAL A 313 17.98 17.33 -4.04
CA VAL A 313 17.58 16.63 -2.81
C VAL A 313 16.26 15.89 -2.99
N GLY A 314 15.28 16.51 -3.67
CA GLY A 314 14.02 15.87 -4.01
C GLY A 314 14.20 14.61 -4.86
N TRP A 315 15.00 14.68 -5.94
CA TRP A 315 15.26 13.52 -6.79
C TRP A 315 15.98 12.39 -6.05
N VAL A 316 17.00 12.72 -5.26
CA VAL A 316 17.75 11.72 -4.46
C VAL A 316 16.83 11.06 -3.43
N SER A 317 15.98 11.84 -2.76
CA SER A 317 15.04 11.31 -1.76
C SER A 317 14.01 10.36 -2.39
N VAL A 318 13.45 10.72 -3.55
CA VAL A 318 12.50 9.85 -4.27
C VAL A 318 13.17 8.58 -4.78
N ALA A 319 14.42 8.67 -5.25
CA ALA A 319 15.20 7.50 -5.65
C ALA A 319 15.46 6.57 -4.45
N ALA A 320 15.88 7.13 -3.31
CA ALA A 320 16.11 6.38 -2.08
C ALA A 320 14.84 5.66 -1.60
N ASP A 321 13.68 6.34 -1.60
CA ASP A 321 12.40 5.73 -1.26
C ASP A 321 12.05 4.58 -2.22
N SER A 322 12.28 4.73 -3.52
CA SER A 322 12.01 3.66 -4.50
C SER A 322 12.86 2.41 -4.26
N VAL A 323 14.14 2.58 -3.91
CA VAL A 323 15.05 1.48 -3.58
C VAL A 323 14.69 0.85 -2.24
N TYR A 324 14.39 1.66 -1.22
CA TYR A 324 13.93 1.17 0.08
C TYR A 324 12.67 0.30 -0.09
N LEU A 325 11.69 0.78 -0.83
CA LEU A 325 10.45 0.04 -1.07
C LEU A 325 10.69 -1.24 -1.86
N MET A 326 11.62 -1.24 -2.82
CA MET A 326 12.05 -2.44 -3.56
C MET A 326 12.72 -3.49 -2.66
N ILE A 327 13.38 -3.10 -1.56
CA ILE A 327 14.06 -4.04 -0.64
C ILE A 327 13.14 -4.48 0.49
N PHE A 328 12.42 -3.55 1.13
CA PHE A 328 11.78 -3.81 2.43
C PHE A 328 10.28 -4.09 2.39
N ILE A 329 9.56 -3.76 1.31
CA ILE A 329 8.12 -4.11 1.27
C ILE A 329 7.90 -5.63 1.19
N PRO A 330 7.09 -6.20 2.09
CA PRO A 330 6.64 -7.57 1.99
C PRO A 330 5.56 -7.64 0.91
N HIS A 331 5.83 -8.41 -0.14
CA HIS A 331 4.90 -8.67 -1.24
C HIS A 331 4.86 -10.18 -1.47
N GLU A 332 3.68 -10.74 -1.76
CA GLU A 332 3.49 -12.18 -1.96
C GLU A 332 4.42 -12.71 -3.06
N ASN A 333 4.57 -11.92 -4.12
CA ASN A 333 5.48 -12.20 -5.23
C ASN A 333 6.63 -11.18 -5.32
N PRO A 334 7.90 -11.59 -5.12
CA PRO A 334 9.04 -10.67 -5.14
C PRO A 334 9.26 -10.02 -6.53
N ILE A 335 8.92 -10.74 -7.61
CA ILE A 335 9.11 -10.26 -8.98
C ILE A 335 8.23 -9.03 -9.26
N HIS A 336 6.97 -9.04 -8.84
CA HIS A 336 6.05 -7.92 -9.05
C HIS A 336 6.56 -6.63 -8.39
N LYS A 337 7.05 -6.74 -7.16
CA LYS A 337 7.66 -5.63 -6.42
C LYS A 337 8.85 -5.04 -7.17
N VAL A 338 9.77 -5.89 -7.65
CA VAL A 338 10.94 -5.45 -8.43
C VAL A 338 10.53 -4.76 -9.73
N MET A 339 9.53 -5.28 -10.44
CA MET A 339 9.04 -4.66 -11.67
C MET A 339 8.44 -3.27 -11.42
N ILE A 340 7.61 -3.12 -10.39
CA ILE A 340 6.93 -1.85 -10.10
C ILE A 340 7.93 -0.78 -9.65
N TYR A 341 8.68 -1.05 -8.57
CA TYR A 341 9.60 -0.05 -8.02
C TYR A 341 10.85 0.13 -8.89
N GLY A 342 11.32 -0.93 -9.54
CA GLY A 342 12.40 -0.86 -10.54
C GLY A 342 12.00 -0.04 -11.76
N GLY A 343 10.77 -0.19 -12.27
CA GLY A 343 10.24 0.64 -13.35
C GLY A 343 10.19 2.13 -12.99
N ILE A 344 9.74 2.45 -11.76
CA ILE A 344 9.76 3.82 -11.24
C ILE A 344 11.19 4.34 -11.09
N CYS A 345 12.12 3.52 -10.59
CA CYS A 345 13.54 3.88 -10.46
C CYS A 345 14.17 4.19 -11.83
N ILE A 346 13.90 3.38 -12.84
CA ILE A 346 14.32 3.62 -14.23
C ILE A 346 13.74 4.95 -14.75
N LEU A 347 12.45 5.21 -14.49
CA LEU A 347 11.82 6.48 -14.86
C LEU A 347 12.48 7.69 -14.17
N ILE A 348 12.87 7.56 -12.90
CA ILE A 348 13.63 8.59 -12.16
C ILE A 348 14.97 8.84 -12.85
N LEU A 349 15.73 7.78 -13.12
CA LEU A 349 17.03 7.87 -13.78
C LEU A 349 16.92 8.58 -15.13
N PHE A 350 15.97 8.19 -15.99
CA PHE A 350 15.73 8.87 -17.27
C PHE A 350 15.43 10.36 -17.08
N ASN A 351 14.63 10.74 -16.09
CA ASN A 351 14.34 12.15 -15.83
C ASN A 351 15.56 12.93 -15.33
N VAL A 352 16.39 12.33 -14.48
CA VAL A 352 17.63 12.92 -13.98
C VAL A 352 18.64 13.08 -15.11
N PHE A 353 18.89 12.03 -15.90
CA PHE A 353 19.77 12.09 -17.07
C PHE A 353 19.35 13.19 -18.04
N ARG A 354 18.04 13.31 -18.32
CA ARG A 354 17.50 14.38 -19.17
C ARG A 354 17.90 15.77 -18.67
N LYS A 355 17.73 16.02 -17.36
CA LYS A 355 18.09 17.31 -16.75
C LYS A 355 19.58 17.58 -16.86
N ILE A 356 20.42 16.57 -16.62
CA ILE A 356 21.88 16.69 -16.74
C ILE A 356 22.29 17.00 -18.18
N TYR A 357 21.76 16.28 -19.17
CA TYR A 357 22.05 16.55 -20.59
C TYR A 357 21.60 17.94 -21.04
N SER A 358 20.40 18.37 -20.62
CA SER A 358 19.91 19.71 -20.90
C SER A 358 20.80 20.80 -20.28
N LEU A 359 21.26 20.58 -19.04
CA LEU A 359 22.15 21.49 -18.34
C LEU A 359 23.53 21.56 -19.02
N TYR A 360 24.08 20.40 -19.39
CA TYR A 360 25.34 20.30 -20.12
C TYR A 360 25.28 21.00 -21.48
N GLY A 361 24.19 20.78 -22.24
CA GLY A 361 23.94 21.46 -23.51
C GLY A 361 23.93 22.98 -23.35
N TRP A 362 23.22 23.49 -22.34
CA TRP A 362 23.19 24.92 -22.02
C TRP A 362 24.57 25.47 -21.64
N PHE A 363 25.34 24.79 -20.79
CA PHE A 363 26.71 25.20 -20.47
C PHE A 363 27.65 25.17 -21.67
N SER A 364 27.50 24.19 -22.57
CA SER A 364 28.30 24.12 -23.80
C SER A 364 27.99 25.28 -24.74
N LEU A 365 26.71 25.65 -24.86
CA LEU A 365 26.27 26.78 -25.68
C LEU A 365 26.76 28.10 -25.10
N ARG A 366 26.69 28.26 -23.78
CA ARG A 366 27.18 29.46 -23.10
C ARG A 366 28.68 29.66 -23.27
N ARG A 367 29.48 28.59 -23.11
CA ARG A 367 30.92 28.64 -23.41
C ARG A 367 31.23 29.04 -24.85
N LYS A 368 30.45 28.57 -25.83
CA LYS A 368 30.60 28.99 -27.24
C LYS A 368 30.25 30.47 -27.46
N ILE A 369 29.23 30.98 -26.79
CA ILE A 369 28.83 32.40 -26.87
C ILE A 369 29.89 33.29 -26.23
N ASP A 370 30.35 32.93 -25.03
CA ASP A 370 31.40 33.68 -24.34
C ASP A 370 32.70 33.66 -25.17
N GLY A 371 33.10 32.51 -25.71
CA GLY A 371 34.24 32.38 -26.63
C GLY A 371 34.15 33.28 -27.86
N LYS A 372 33.00 33.31 -28.56
CA LYS A 372 32.77 34.21 -29.70
C LYS A 372 32.78 35.69 -29.33
N LYS A 373 32.38 36.03 -28.10
CA LYS A 373 32.39 37.41 -27.61
C LYS A 373 33.82 37.94 -27.46
N TYR A 374 34.77 37.09 -27.04
CA TYR A 374 36.19 37.45 -26.96
C TYR A 374 36.84 37.61 -28.35
N GLU A 375 36.47 36.77 -29.33
CA GLU A 375 36.95 36.90 -30.73
C GLU A 375 36.43 38.17 -31.43
N CYS A 376 35.18 38.59 -31.16
CA CYS A 376 34.64 39.84 -31.71
C CYS A 376 35.24 41.09 -31.04
N LEU A 377 35.66 41.01 -29.77
CA LEU A 377 36.31 42.12 -29.07
C LEU A 377 37.77 42.29 -29.50
N SER A 378 38.50 41.20 -29.82
CA SER A 378 39.87 41.30 -30.35
C SER A 378 39.93 41.80 -31.80
N GLY A 379 38.83 41.74 -32.55
CA GLY A 379 38.75 42.24 -33.93
C GLY A 379 38.46 43.74 -34.07
N VAL A 380 38.17 44.44 -32.98
CA VAL A 380 37.84 45.88 -32.97
C VAL A 380 39.02 46.76 -32.51
N GLU A 381 40.12 46.16 -32.02
CA GLU A 381 41.35 46.87 -31.64
C GLU A 381 42.38 47.04 -32.78
N ILE A 382 42.01 46.73 -34.02
CA ILE A 382 42.84 46.99 -35.21
C ILE A 382 41.99 47.76 -36.24
N LEU A 383 41.73 49.04 -35.98
CA LEU A 383 41.51 50.02 -37.05
C LEU A 383 41.86 51.43 -36.58
#